data_AF-A0A653W4A8-F1
#
_entry.id   AF-A0A653W4A8-F1
#
_cell.length_a   1.000
_cell.length_b   1.000
_cell.length_c   1.000
_cell.angle_alpha   90.00
_cell.angle_beta   90.00
_cell.angle_gamma   90.00
#
_symmetry.space_group_name_H-M   'P 1'
#
loop_
_entity.id
_entity.type
_entity.pdbx_description
1 polymer ?
#
loop_
_entity_poly.entity_id
_entity_poly.type
_entity_poly.pdbx_seq_one_letter_code
_entity_poly.pdbx_strand_id
1 'polypeptide(L)'
;MAWNTARTRELLLAAATEEFSAKGLAGARVDRIAAAAGVNKERIYQYFGKKDELFDAVLAAEMVRVMTEVPITGSGPEAFGEYAGRLFDRHTTDGVLPRLLFWEGLERGGETVSRATRSDHCAIKVGQVLDVLPGIDRTDAADLLITVITLCDGWPVLPQIDTLLAGSSADRTTRRRAFIVRTATLLAEALAAEVRAAPGAALDQAG
;
A
#
# COMPACT_ATOMS: atom_id res chain seq x y z
N MET A 1 -10.19 -1.00 36.25
CA MET A 1 -9.81 -2.19 35.45
C MET A 1 -9.33 -1.75 34.06
N ALA A 2 -8.05 -1.39 33.93
CA ALA A 2 -7.49 -0.81 32.68
C ALA A 2 -6.88 -1.85 31.71
N TRP A 3 -6.90 -3.15 32.04
CA TRP A 3 -6.16 -4.18 31.29
C TRP A 3 -6.91 -4.79 30.10
N ASN A 4 -8.19 -4.45 29.88
CA ASN A 4 -9.03 -5.05 28.83
C ASN A 4 -9.26 -4.13 27.62
N THR A 5 -8.88 -2.85 27.70
CA THR A 5 -9.22 -1.86 26.66
C THR A 5 -8.39 -2.03 25.39
N ALA A 6 -7.07 -2.21 25.52
CA ALA A 6 -6.17 -2.43 24.39
C ALA A 6 -6.52 -3.72 23.64
N ARG A 7 -6.70 -4.84 24.36
CA ARG A 7 -7.10 -6.12 23.78
C ARG A 7 -8.45 -6.05 23.07
N THR A 8 -9.44 -5.37 23.67
CA THR A 8 -10.73 -5.17 23.01
C THR A 8 -10.58 -4.39 21.71
N ARG A 9 -9.76 -3.34 21.71
CA ARG A 9 -9.50 -2.52 20.52
C ARG A 9 -8.84 -3.32 19.41
N GLU A 10 -7.88 -4.18 19.74
CA GLU A 10 -7.21 -5.09 18.79
C GLU A 10 -8.18 -6.11 18.18
N LEU A 11 -9.02 -6.75 18.99
CA LEU A 11 -10.04 -7.69 18.50
C LEU A 11 -11.03 -7.02 17.55
N LEU A 12 -11.47 -5.81 17.89
CA LEU A 12 -12.35 -5.02 17.03
C LEU A 12 -11.68 -4.62 15.72
N LEU A 13 -10.40 -4.20 15.75
CA LEU A 13 -9.65 -3.87 14.54
C LEU A 13 -9.50 -5.10 13.63
N ALA A 14 -9.10 -6.25 14.18
CA ALA A 14 -8.95 -7.47 13.39
C ALA A 14 -10.26 -7.90 12.72
N ALA A 15 -11.37 -7.94 13.47
CA ALA A 15 -12.68 -8.26 12.93
C ALA A 15 -13.16 -7.24 11.89
N ALA A 16 -12.85 -5.95 12.09
CA ALA A 16 -13.18 -4.90 11.14
C ALA A 16 -12.35 -5.01 9.85
N THR A 17 -11.06 -5.34 9.94
CA THR A 17 -10.18 -5.58 8.78
C THR A 17 -10.75 -6.65 7.85
N GLU A 18 -11.19 -7.78 8.40
CA GLU A 18 -11.81 -8.86 7.63
C GLU A 18 -13.13 -8.41 6.98
N GLU A 19 -14.02 -7.78 7.76
CA GLU A 19 -15.33 -7.33 7.27
C GLU A 19 -15.19 -6.28 6.15
N PHE A 20 -14.35 -5.26 6.34
CA PHE A 20 -14.19 -4.16 5.39
C PHE A 20 -13.44 -4.60 4.13
N SER A 21 -12.37 -5.39 4.25
CA SER A 21 -11.67 -5.89 3.06
C SER A 21 -12.59 -6.78 2.21
N ALA A 22 -13.46 -7.57 2.84
CA ALA A 22 -14.41 -8.41 2.13
C ALA A 22 -15.56 -7.61 1.50
N LYS A 23 -16.13 -6.64 2.20
CA LYS A 23 -17.45 -6.07 1.86
C LYS A 23 -17.48 -4.55 1.59
N GLY A 24 -16.35 -3.87 1.70
CA GLY A 24 -16.29 -2.42 1.61
C GLY A 24 -16.92 -1.73 2.81
N LEU A 25 -16.84 -0.40 2.84
CA LEU A 25 -17.37 0.40 3.95
C LEU A 25 -18.90 0.40 3.92
N ALA A 26 -19.52 0.54 2.76
CA ALA A 26 -20.97 0.54 2.57
C ALA A 26 -21.58 -0.82 2.94
N GLY A 27 -20.96 -1.90 2.47
CA GLY A 27 -21.43 -3.27 2.68
C GLY A 27 -21.13 -3.84 4.07
N ALA A 28 -20.17 -3.28 4.81
CA ALA A 28 -19.82 -3.70 6.16
C ALA A 28 -20.89 -3.35 7.20
N ARG A 29 -21.07 -4.25 8.18
CA ARG A 29 -22.02 -4.10 9.29
C ARG A 29 -21.32 -4.17 10.64
N VAL A 30 -21.53 -3.14 11.45
CA VAL A 30 -21.01 -3.04 12.84
C VAL A 30 -21.43 -4.23 13.69
N ASP A 31 -22.65 -4.74 13.52
CA ASP A 31 -23.11 -5.93 14.25
C ASP A 31 -22.29 -7.19 13.92
N ARG A 32 -21.87 -7.37 12.66
CA ARG A 32 -21.02 -8.51 12.27
C ARG A 32 -19.61 -8.38 12.83
N ILE A 33 -19.06 -7.16 12.84
CA ILE A 33 -17.75 -6.86 13.42
C ILE A 33 -17.77 -7.17 14.93
N ALA A 34 -18.78 -6.67 15.65
CA ALA A 34 -18.94 -6.90 17.08
C ALA A 34 -19.06 -8.39 17.41
N ALA A 35 -19.90 -9.12 16.65
CA ALA A 35 -20.08 -10.56 16.82
C ALA A 35 -18.79 -11.35 16.56
N ALA A 36 -18.07 -11.03 15.47
CA ALA A 36 -16.80 -11.69 15.13
C ALA A 36 -15.70 -11.40 16.16
N ALA A 37 -15.65 -10.20 16.72
CA ALA A 37 -14.72 -9.84 17.79
C ALA A 37 -15.08 -10.47 19.15
N GLY A 38 -16.31 -10.99 19.32
CA GLY A 38 -16.84 -11.42 20.62
C GLY A 38 -17.01 -10.25 21.60
N VAL A 39 -17.25 -9.05 21.07
CA VAL A 39 -17.29 -7.79 21.84
C VAL A 39 -18.65 -7.14 21.68
N ASN A 40 -19.15 -6.51 22.74
CA ASN A 40 -20.39 -5.76 22.65
C ASN A 40 -20.28 -4.56 21.69
N LYS A 41 -21.29 -4.34 20.84
CA LYS A 41 -21.26 -3.31 19.77
C LYS A 41 -21.08 -1.89 20.31
N GLU A 42 -21.58 -1.58 21.51
CA GLU A 42 -21.38 -0.26 22.14
C GLU A 42 -19.90 0.06 22.31
N ARG A 43 -19.03 -0.95 22.43
CA ARG A 43 -17.58 -0.74 22.50
C ARG A 43 -17.00 -0.19 21.19
N ILE A 44 -17.56 -0.55 20.04
CA ILE A 44 -17.11 0.03 18.76
C ILE A 44 -17.30 1.54 18.77
N TYR A 45 -18.49 2.00 19.17
CA TYR A 45 -18.79 3.42 19.27
C TYR A 45 -17.94 4.11 20.34
N GLN A 46 -17.63 3.43 21.45
CA GLN A 46 -16.73 3.98 22.49
C GLN A 46 -15.28 4.12 22.03
N TYR A 47 -14.74 3.18 21.26
CA TYR A 47 -13.33 3.22 20.84
C TYR A 47 -13.09 4.02 19.55
N PHE A 48 -14.05 3.98 18.63
CA PHE A 48 -13.86 4.46 17.26
C PHE A 48 -14.91 5.46 16.82
N GLY A 49 -15.90 5.81 17.65
CA GLY A 49 -16.96 6.74 17.26
C GLY A 49 -17.92 6.13 16.25
N LYS A 50 -17.68 6.30 14.95
CA LYS A 50 -18.56 5.82 13.87
C LYS A 50 -17.92 4.77 12.98
N LYS A 51 -18.74 4.10 12.14
CA LYS A 51 -18.26 3.06 11.19
C LYS A 51 -17.16 3.58 10.27
N ASP A 52 -17.30 4.81 9.78
CA ASP A 52 -16.31 5.50 8.95
C ASP A 52 -14.96 5.68 9.65
N GLU A 53 -14.97 6.12 10.91
CA GLU A 53 -13.75 6.31 11.70
C GLU A 53 -13.08 4.97 12.04
N LEU A 54 -13.87 3.90 12.23
CA LEU A 54 -13.34 2.54 12.34
C LEU A 54 -12.68 2.08 11.03
N PHE A 55 -13.30 2.36 9.87
CA PHE A 55 -12.69 2.06 8.57
C PHE A 55 -11.38 2.84 8.37
N ASP A 56 -11.35 4.12 8.72
CA ASP A 56 -10.16 4.98 8.64
C ASP A 56 -9.02 4.44 9.50
N ALA A 57 -9.35 3.95 10.70
CA ALA A 57 -8.40 3.34 11.61
C ALA A 57 -7.85 2.00 11.09
N VAL A 58 -8.71 1.16 10.50
CA VAL A 58 -8.31 -0.11 9.87
C VAL A 58 -7.39 0.15 8.69
N LEU A 59 -7.79 1.03 7.77
CA LEU A 59 -7.00 1.36 6.59
C LEU A 59 -5.64 1.95 6.95
N ALA A 60 -5.61 2.90 7.88
CA ALA A 60 -4.35 3.48 8.35
C ALA A 60 -3.45 2.41 9.00
N ALA A 61 -4.00 1.53 9.85
CA ALA A 61 -3.22 0.49 10.50
C ALA A 61 -2.62 -0.51 9.50
N GLU A 62 -3.40 -0.96 8.52
CA GLU A 62 -2.92 -1.90 7.49
C GLU A 62 -1.93 -1.26 6.53
N MET A 63 -2.12 0.01 6.17
CA MET A 63 -1.15 0.76 5.36
C MET A 63 0.20 0.89 6.07
N VAL A 64 0.19 1.25 7.36
CA VAL A 64 1.40 1.33 8.18
C VAL A 64 2.08 -0.04 8.28
N ARG A 65 1.31 -1.09 8.56
CA ARG A 65 1.81 -2.46 8.64
C ARG A 65 2.57 -2.86 7.38
N VAL A 66 1.96 -2.77 6.21
CA VAL A 66 2.59 -3.19 4.94
C VAL A 66 3.81 -2.31 4.61
N MET A 67 3.73 -1.00 4.81
CA MET A 67 4.86 -0.10 4.55
C MET A 67 6.07 -0.39 5.44
N THR A 68 5.84 -0.80 6.69
CA THR A 68 6.90 -1.20 7.63
C THR A 68 7.44 -2.60 7.34
N GLU A 69 6.57 -3.56 7.02
CA GLU A 69 6.96 -4.94 6.70
C GLU A 69 7.77 -5.05 5.40
N VAL A 70 7.55 -4.14 4.45
CA VAL A 70 8.19 -4.16 3.13
C VAL A 70 9.05 -2.90 2.92
N PRO A 71 10.24 -2.80 3.55
CA PRO A 71 11.11 -1.64 3.38
C PRO A 71 11.76 -1.60 1.99
N ILE A 72 12.09 -0.39 1.55
CA ILE A 72 12.93 -0.15 0.37
C ILE A 72 14.35 0.04 0.89
N THR A 73 15.27 -0.81 0.45
CA THR A 73 16.63 -0.90 0.97
C THR A 73 17.56 -1.31 -0.15
N GLY A 74 18.84 -0.94 -0.07
CA GLY A 74 19.85 -1.25 -1.07
C GLY A 74 20.31 0.01 -1.79
N SER A 75 20.71 -0.13 -3.05
CA SER A 75 21.12 0.98 -3.91
C SER A 75 20.87 0.61 -5.36
N GLY A 76 20.50 1.60 -6.16
CA GLY A 76 20.29 1.49 -7.59
C GLY A 76 18.90 0.97 -8.01
N PRO A 77 18.64 0.95 -9.32
CA PRO A 77 17.37 0.50 -9.90
C PRO A 77 16.96 -0.93 -9.53
N GLU A 78 17.93 -1.81 -9.34
CA GLU A 78 17.70 -3.20 -8.92
C GLU A 78 17.06 -3.25 -7.53
N ALA A 79 17.48 -2.40 -6.60
CA ALA A 79 16.89 -2.31 -5.26
C ALA A 79 15.40 -1.92 -5.30
N PHE A 80 15.03 -1.04 -6.24
CA PHE A 80 13.63 -0.67 -6.46
C PHE A 80 12.82 -1.81 -7.10
N GLY A 81 13.41 -2.53 -8.05
CA GLY A 81 12.82 -3.75 -8.61
C GLY A 81 12.60 -4.84 -7.57
N GLU A 82 13.57 -5.07 -6.69
CA GLU A 82 13.44 -6.03 -5.59
C GLU A 82 12.34 -5.63 -4.61
N TYR A 83 12.20 -4.33 -4.31
CA TYR A 83 11.07 -3.81 -3.53
C TYR A 83 9.73 -4.17 -4.18
N ALA A 84 9.59 -3.95 -5.49
CA ALA A 84 8.36 -4.29 -6.22
C ALA A 84 8.05 -5.79 -6.11
N GLY A 85 9.08 -6.65 -6.19
CA GLY A 85 8.95 -8.09 -5.97
C GLY A 85 8.46 -8.44 -4.56
N ARG A 86 9.07 -7.86 -3.51
CA ARG A 86 8.66 -8.10 -2.11
C ARG A 86 7.24 -7.58 -1.83
N LEU A 87 6.85 -6.45 -2.40
CA LEU A 87 5.50 -5.91 -2.28
C LEU A 87 4.48 -6.84 -2.96
N PHE A 88 4.78 -7.32 -4.16
CA PHE A 88 3.95 -8.30 -4.86
C PHE A 88 3.77 -9.60 -4.06
N ASP A 89 4.86 -10.12 -3.47
CA ASP A 89 4.82 -11.31 -2.64
C ASP A 89 3.91 -11.09 -1.42
N ARG A 90 4.06 -9.95 -0.73
CA ARG A 90 3.24 -9.58 0.43
C ARG A 90 1.75 -9.50 0.09
N HIS A 91 1.39 -8.92 -1.06
CA HIS A 91 -0.01 -8.80 -1.50
C HIS A 91 -0.58 -10.10 -2.07
N THR A 92 0.27 -11.00 -2.56
CA THR A 92 -0.13 -12.34 -2.97
C THR A 92 -0.42 -13.22 -1.74
N THR A 93 0.38 -13.08 -0.68
CA THR A 93 0.14 -13.80 0.58
C THR A 93 -1.09 -13.26 1.31
N ASP A 94 -1.26 -11.94 1.37
CA ASP A 94 -2.42 -11.31 2.00
C ASP A 94 -2.82 -10.02 1.26
N GLY A 95 -3.98 -10.09 0.59
CA GLY A 95 -4.53 -9.05 -0.25
C GLY A 95 -5.45 -8.06 0.49
N VAL A 96 -5.41 -8.00 1.82
CA VAL A 96 -6.27 -7.10 2.61
C VAL A 96 -6.08 -5.64 2.23
N LEU A 97 -4.84 -5.13 2.26
CA LEU A 97 -4.58 -3.71 1.98
C LEU A 97 -5.01 -3.29 0.57
N PRO A 98 -4.66 -4.01 -0.52
CA PRO A 98 -5.15 -3.70 -1.86
C PRO A 98 -6.67 -3.60 -1.93
N ARG A 99 -7.39 -4.52 -1.27
CA ARG A 99 -8.86 -4.50 -1.25
C ARG A 99 -9.41 -3.28 -0.51
N LEU A 100 -8.81 -2.92 0.63
CA LEU A 100 -9.22 -1.73 1.38
C LEU A 100 -8.98 -0.45 0.58
N LEU A 101 -7.84 -0.32 -0.11
CA LEU A 101 -7.53 0.82 -0.98
C LEU A 101 -8.50 0.94 -2.16
N PHE A 102 -8.86 -0.19 -2.78
CA PHE A 102 -9.86 -0.19 -3.85
C PHE A 102 -11.25 0.20 -3.33
N TRP A 103 -11.67 -0.29 -2.16
CA TRP A 103 -12.93 0.13 -1.55
C TRP A 103 -12.93 1.62 -1.19
N GLU A 104 -11.83 2.14 -0.64
CA GLU A 104 -11.67 3.58 -0.39
C GLU A 104 -11.89 4.37 -1.68
N GLY A 105 -11.19 4.03 -2.76
CA GLY A 105 -11.31 4.73 -4.04
C GLY A 105 -12.71 4.64 -4.65
N LEU A 106 -13.37 3.47 -4.57
CA LEU A 106 -14.71 3.26 -5.11
C LEU A 106 -15.81 3.98 -4.32
N GLU A 107 -15.69 4.03 -2.99
CA GLU A 107 -16.75 4.56 -2.12
C GLU A 107 -16.55 6.04 -1.76
N ARG A 108 -15.32 6.54 -1.79
CA ARG A 108 -14.99 7.92 -1.37
C ARG A 108 -14.28 8.74 -2.44
N GLY A 109 -13.86 8.13 -3.55
CA GLY A 109 -13.19 8.85 -4.63
C GLY A 109 -11.86 9.47 -4.17
N GLY A 110 -11.73 10.78 -4.33
CA GLY A 110 -10.48 11.52 -4.04
C GLY A 110 -10.32 12.02 -2.61
N GLU A 111 -11.25 11.74 -1.70
CA GLU A 111 -11.15 12.19 -0.31
C GLU A 111 -10.05 11.43 0.44
N THR A 112 -9.05 12.14 0.96
CA THR A 112 -7.95 11.54 1.74
C THR A 112 -8.29 11.51 3.23
N VAL A 113 -8.69 10.36 3.75
CA VAL A 113 -8.90 10.17 5.20
C VAL A 113 -7.60 9.86 5.94
N SER A 114 -7.57 10.11 7.26
CA SER A 114 -6.37 9.92 8.10
C SER A 114 -5.12 10.60 7.54
N ARG A 115 -5.30 11.79 6.93
CA ARG A 115 -4.28 12.48 6.13
C ARG A 115 -2.94 12.62 6.84
N ALA A 116 -2.90 13.03 8.10
CA ALA A 116 -1.66 13.24 8.83
C ALA A 116 -0.82 11.94 8.87
N THR A 117 -1.35 10.89 9.51
CA THR A 117 -0.67 9.59 9.63
C THR A 117 -0.26 9.02 8.28
N ARG A 118 -1.14 9.05 7.27
CA ARG A 118 -0.84 8.46 5.96
C ARG A 118 0.19 9.27 5.18
N SER A 119 0.15 10.61 5.27
CA SER A 119 1.12 11.47 4.59
C SER A 119 2.53 11.26 5.14
N ASP A 120 2.69 11.06 6.45
CA ASP A 120 3.98 10.82 7.07
C ASP A 120 4.60 9.50 6.56
N HIS A 121 3.82 8.42 6.53
CA HIS A 121 4.29 7.12 6.02
C HIS A 121 4.56 7.13 4.50
N CYS A 122 3.75 7.84 3.72
CA CYS A 122 4.04 8.08 2.30
C CYS A 122 5.34 8.86 2.11
N ALA A 123 5.57 9.90 2.92
CA ALA A 123 6.79 10.70 2.85
C ALA A 123 8.04 9.87 3.19
N ILE A 124 7.93 8.97 4.18
CA ILE A 124 9.00 8.01 4.50
C ILE A 124 9.28 7.11 3.30
N LYS A 125 8.25 6.53 2.65
CA LYS A 125 8.46 5.68 1.46
C LYS A 125 9.12 6.43 0.31
N VAL A 126 8.67 7.65 0.03
CA VAL A 126 9.30 8.51 -0.98
C VAL A 126 10.76 8.78 -0.64
N GLY A 127 11.07 9.06 0.64
CA GLY A 127 12.45 9.20 1.12
C GLY A 127 13.29 7.96 0.84
N GLN A 128 12.76 6.76 1.14
CA GLN A 128 13.49 5.52 0.87
C GLN A 128 13.76 5.29 -0.63
N VAL A 129 12.87 5.76 -1.52
CA VAL A 129 13.14 5.71 -2.98
C VAL A 129 14.28 6.66 -3.35
N LEU A 130 14.28 7.88 -2.82
CA LEU A 130 15.35 8.85 -3.04
C LEU A 130 16.70 8.34 -2.50
N ASP A 131 16.69 7.60 -1.39
CA ASP A 131 17.89 6.99 -0.82
C ASP A 131 18.48 5.91 -1.74
N VAL A 132 17.65 5.08 -2.37
CA VAL A 132 18.14 4.03 -3.28
C VAL A 132 18.41 4.53 -4.70
N LEU A 133 17.78 5.63 -5.13
CA LEU A 133 17.97 6.26 -6.44
C LEU A 133 18.43 7.71 -6.27
N PRO A 134 19.69 7.93 -5.84
CA PRO A 134 20.18 9.28 -5.60
C PRO A 134 20.15 10.12 -6.88
N GLY A 135 19.59 11.32 -6.78
CA GLY A 135 19.57 12.34 -7.83
C GLY A 135 18.28 12.45 -8.63
N ILE A 136 17.34 11.50 -8.50
CA ILE A 136 15.98 11.70 -9.03
C ILE A 136 15.23 12.70 -8.14
N ASP A 137 14.19 13.34 -8.68
CA ASP A 137 13.39 14.28 -7.90
C ASP A 137 12.29 13.57 -7.08
N ARG A 138 11.64 14.34 -6.20
CA ARG A 138 10.58 13.81 -5.33
C ARG A 138 9.33 13.37 -6.11
N THR A 139 9.04 14.02 -7.23
CA THR A 139 7.88 13.72 -8.10
C THR A 139 8.09 12.37 -8.76
N ASP A 140 9.25 12.15 -9.37
CA ASP A 140 9.65 10.89 -9.99
C ASP A 140 9.63 9.74 -8.97
N ALA A 141 10.15 9.99 -7.76
CA ALA A 141 10.12 9.01 -6.67
C ALA A 141 8.68 8.63 -6.26
N ALA A 142 7.77 9.61 -6.22
CA ALA A 142 6.36 9.37 -5.92
C ALA A 142 5.65 8.62 -7.07
N ASP A 143 5.95 8.97 -8.32
CA ASP A 143 5.38 8.35 -9.51
C ASP A 143 5.84 6.89 -9.68
N LEU A 144 7.11 6.60 -9.37
CA LEU A 144 7.62 5.23 -9.26
C LEU A 144 6.82 4.41 -8.23
N LEU A 145 6.61 4.98 -7.03
CA LEU A 145 5.87 4.29 -5.96
C LEU A 145 4.44 3.99 -6.35
N ILE A 146 3.68 4.99 -6.80
CA ILE A 146 2.26 4.77 -7.15
C ILE A 146 2.13 3.82 -8.34
N THR A 147 3.08 3.83 -9.28
CA THR A 147 3.13 2.86 -10.37
C THR A 147 3.32 1.44 -9.86
N VAL A 148 4.33 1.19 -9.02
CA VAL A 148 4.58 -0.14 -8.45
C VAL A 148 3.41 -0.61 -7.57
N ILE A 149 2.85 0.27 -6.74
CA ILE A 149 1.66 -0.02 -5.92
C ILE A 149 0.51 -0.46 -6.83
N THR A 150 0.20 0.29 -7.89
CA THR A 150 -0.90 -0.06 -8.81
C THR A 150 -0.67 -1.41 -9.49
N LEU A 151 0.57 -1.70 -9.91
CA LEU A 151 0.92 -2.97 -10.55
C LEU A 151 0.77 -4.18 -9.62
N CYS A 152 1.10 -4.01 -8.34
CA CYS A 152 1.02 -5.05 -7.31
C CYS A 152 -0.40 -5.21 -6.76
N ASP A 153 -1.09 -4.12 -6.44
CA ASP A 153 -2.42 -4.12 -5.81
C ASP A 153 -3.51 -4.64 -6.76
N GLY A 154 -3.34 -4.45 -8.07
CA GLY A 154 -4.23 -5.02 -9.06
C GLY A 154 -4.27 -6.55 -9.06
N TRP A 155 -3.23 -7.22 -8.58
CA TRP A 155 -3.13 -8.69 -8.61
C TRP A 155 -4.23 -9.39 -7.80
N PRO A 156 -4.39 -9.13 -6.49
CA PRO A 156 -5.46 -9.75 -5.70
C PRO A 156 -6.87 -9.22 -6.02
N VAL A 157 -7.00 -8.08 -6.71
CA VAL A 157 -8.30 -7.41 -6.94
C VAL A 157 -8.87 -7.64 -8.34
N LEU A 158 -8.04 -7.96 -9.34
CA LEU A 158 -8.44 -8.18 -10.72
C LEU A 158 -8.16 -9.61 -11.25
N PRO A 159 -8.35 -10.69 -10.46
CA PRO A 159 -7.98 -12.05 -10.90
C PRO A 159 -8.73 -12.49 -12.17
N GLN A 160 -9.97 -12.04 -12.36
CA GLN A 160 -10.77 -12.31 -13.55
C GLN A 160 -10.19 -11.66 -14.81
N ILE A 161 -9.66 -10.45 -14.70
CA ILE A 161 -9.06 -9.75 -15.84
C ILE A 161 -7.74 -10.41 -16.21
N ASP A 162 -6.93 -10.80 -15.22
CA ASP A 162 -5.72 -11.57 -15.46
C ASP A 162 -6.01 -12.89 -16.19
N THR A 163 -7.02 -13.63 -15.70
CA THR A 163 -7.45 -14.90 -16.31
C THR A 163 -7.90 -14.70 -17.76
N LEU A 164 -8.67 -13.65 -18.04
CA LEU A 164 -9.14 -13.34 -19.40
C LEU A 164 -8.01 -12.96 -20.36
N LEU A 165 -7.01 -12.22 -19.88
CA LEU A 165 -5.91 -11.73 -20.73
C LEU A 165 -4.78 -12.74 -20.91
N ALA A 166 -4.41 -13.47 -19.84
CA ALA A 166 -3.22 -14.29 -19.79
C ALA A 166 -3.51 -15.79 -19.64
N GLY A 167 -4.78 -16.18 -19.43
CA GLY A 167 -5.17 -17.55 -19.12
C GLY A 167 -4.68 -18.02 -17.75
N SER A 168 -4.95 -19.28 -17.44
CA SER A 168 -4.52 -19.93 -16.19
C SER A 168 -3.32 -20.84 -16.42
N SER A 169 -2.25 -20.68 -15.64
CA SER A 169 -1.12 -21.62 -15.61
C SER A 169 -0.51 -21.73 -14.21
N ALA A 170 0.13 -22.86 -13.91
CA ALA A 170 0.71 -23.14 -12.59
C ALA A 170 1.82 -22.16 -12.17
N ASP A 171 2.52 -21.57 -13.14
CA ASP A 171 3.63 -20.61 -12.97
C ASP A 171 3.19 -19.15 -13.17
N ARG A 172 1.88 -18.88 -13.31
CA ARG A 172 1.35 -17.55 -13.64
C ARG A 172 1.79 -16.47 -12.66
N THR A 173 1.71 -16.76 -11.35
CA THR A 173 2.13 -15.87 -10.26
C THR A 173 3.63 -15.55 -10.36
N THR A 174 4.47 -16.57 -10.55
CA THR A 174 5.92 -16.41 -10.71
C THR A 174 6.27 -15.53 -11.93
N ARG A 175 5.62 -15.78 -13.07
CA ARG A 175 5.82 -14.94 -14.26
C ARG A 175 5.36 -13.50 -14.05
N ARG A 176 4.23 -13.29 -13.36
CA ARG A 176 3.74 -11.93 -13.06
C ARG A 176 4.71 -11.18 -12.17
N ARG A 177 5.20 -11.81 -11.11
CA ARG A 177 6.21 -11.27 -10.21
C ARG A 177 7.46 -10.83 -10.98
N ALA A 178 8.02 -11.72 -11.80
CA ALA A 178 9.21 -11.42 -12.60
C ALA A 178 8.99 -10.24 -13.57
N PHE A 179 7.80 -10.16 -14.18
CA PHE A 179 7.44 -9.05 -15.06
C PHE A 179 7.37 -7.72 -14.30
N ILE A 180 6.73 -7.68 -13.14
CA ILE A 180 6.64 -6.48 -12.30
C ILE A 180 8.03 -6.00 -11.86
N VAL A 181 8.88 -6.93 -11.38
CA VAL A 181 10.27 -6.62 -10.99
C VAL A 181 11.01 -5.99 -12.15
N ARG A 182 10.97 -6.62 -13.33
CA ARG A 182 11.63 -6.11 -14.54
C ARG A 182 11.11 -4.72 -14.93
N THR A 183 9.80 -4.51 -14.91
CA THR A 183 9.18 -3.22 -15.23
C THR A 183 9.65 -2.13 -14.24
N ALA A 184 9.62 -2.41 -12.95
CA ALA A 184 10.05 -1.46 -11.92
C ALA A 184 11.54 -1.12 -12.04
N THR A 185 12.41 -2.11 -12.26
CA THR A 185 13.84 -1.89 -12.50
C THR A 185 14.08 -1.00 -13.71
N LEU A 186 13.45 -1.31 -14.86
CA LEU A 186 13.65 -0.54 -16.09
C LEU A 186 13.18 0.92 -15.97
N LEU A 187 12.08 1.18 -15.26
CA LEU A 187 11.62 2.56 -15.01
C LEU A 187 12.60 3.32 -14.13
N ALA A 188 13.10 2.70 -13.07
CA ALA A 188 14.11 3.30 -12.20
C ALA A 188 15.46 3.52 -12.93
N GLU A 189 15.86 2.60 -13.82
CA GLU A 189 17.05 2.75 -14.67
C GLU A 189 16.92 3.96 -15.61
N ALA A 190 15.76 4.15 -16.22
CA ALA A 190 15.50 5.25 -17.14
C ALA A 190 15.66 6.61 -16.43
N LEU A 191 15.01 6.79 -15.28
CA LEU A 191 15.11 8.01 -14.48
C LEU A 191 16.55 8.26 -14.00
N ALA A 192 17.23 7.23 -13.52
CA ALA A 192 18.63 7.35 -13.11
C ALA A 192 19.56 7.71 -14.30
N ALA A 193 19.23 7.26 -15.51
CA ALA A 193 19.96 7.62 -16.73
C ALA A 193 19.73 9.07 -17.14
N GLU A 194 18.50 9.58 -17.03
CA GLU A 194 18.15 10.98 -17.29
C GLU A 194 18.93 11.93 -16.37
N VAL A 195 19.02 11.60 -15.08
CA VAL A 195 19.83 12.35 -14.11
C VAL A 195 21.31 12.37 -14.48
N ARG A 196 21.87 11.24 -14.95
CA ARG A 196 23.28 11.18 -15.40
C ARG A 196 23.52 11.94 -16.70
N ALA A 197 22.52 12.01 -17.57
CA ALA A 197 22.60 12.68 -18.87
C ALA A 197 22.37 14.20 -18.77
N ALA A 198 21.75 14.67 -17.69
CA ALA A 198 21.58 16.09 -17.43
C ALA A 198 22.97 16.77 -17.39
N PRO A 199 23.27 17.72 -18.30
CA PRO A 199 24.55 18.43 -18.26
C PRO A 199 24.66 19.12 -16.91
N GLY A 200 25.76 18.82 -16.20
CA GLY A 200 26.01 19.38 -14.88
C GLY A 200 25.90 20.90 -14.88
N ALA A 201 25.52 21.46 -13.73
CA ALA A 201 25.53 22.88 -13.38
C ALA A 201 26.94 23.53 -13.44
N ALA A 202 27.67 23.28 -14.52
CA ALA A 202 28.87 23.98 -14.90
C ALA A 202 28.42 25.21 -15.71
N LEU A 203 28.21 26.33 -15.02
CA LEU A 203 28.51 27.70 -15.51
C LEU A 203 28.16 28.83 -14.50
N ASP A 204 27.51 28.57 -13.36
CA ASP A 204 27.01 29.65 -12.47
C ASP A 204 27.95 30.07 -11.30
N GLN A 205 29.26 29.85 -11.42
CA GLN A 205 30.27 30.47 -10.53
C GLN A 205 31.43 31.14 -11.29
N ALA A 206 31.21 31.52 -12.55
CA ALA A 206 32.07 32.46 -13.27
C ALA A 206 31.29 33.74 -13.55
N GLY A 207 31.13 34.57 -12.52
CA GLY A 207 30.52 35.91 -12.58
C GLY A 207 30.88 36.73 -11.36
#